data_AF-A0A2H1EDW2-F1
#
_entry.id   AF-A0A2H1EDW2-F1
#
_cell.length_a   1.000
_cell.length_b   1.000
_cell.length_c   1.000
_cell.angle_alpha   90.00
_cell.angle_beta   90.00
_cell.angle_gamma   90.00
#
_symmetry.space_group_name_H-M   'P 1'
#
loop_
_entity.id
_entity.type
_entity.pdbx_description
1 polymer ?
#
loop_
_entity_poly.entity_id
_entity_poly.type
_entity_poly.pdbx_seq_one_letter_code
_entity_poly.pdbx_strand_id
1 'polypeptide(L)'
;MKKYIILTTLTLLINCKVKTPIVKLTTSDKYQVVLRNSEKLKGFWAIWFPFEIEITNDSYKDKGFTYYKHYCSPSSKCSNARLYLIDNDKLTWQSIGGIKKIGIYKKKKYVIYSEYYLDTLKYPRSFFKEYYQKLKESGLKDSLPVGTLAEFKKKHPKMIAHLLKKDSIHFRFPFPKRDKIRGLGEGVKVPVVY
;
A
#
# COMPACT_ATOMS: atom_id res chain seq x y z
N MET A 1 21.89 -45.13 -50.28
CA MET A 1 21.93 -43.81 -49.58
C MET A 1 20.67 -43.70 -48.72
N LYS A 2 20.77 -43.95 -47.40
CA LYS A 2 19.64 -43.77 -46.47
C LYS A 2 19.88 -42.48 -45.68
N LYS A 3 19.09 -41.44 -45.95
CA LYS A 3 19.08 -40.18 -45.18
C LYS A 3 18.22 -40.41 -43.94
N TYR A 4 18.83 -40.62 -42.78
CA TYR A 4 18.11 -40.53 -41.51
C TYR A 4 18.07 -39.06 -41.11
N ILE A 5 16.88 -38.46 -41.22
CA ILE A 5 16.60 -37.12 -40.69
C ILE A 5 16.64 -37.26 -39.16
N ILE A 6 17.75 -36.85 -38.55
CA ILE A 6 17.85 -36.72 -37.10
C ILE A 6 16.99 -35.52 -36.72
N LEU A 7 15.76 -35.79 -36.30
CA LEU A 7 14.87 -34.80 -35.72
C LEU A 7 15.38 -34.51 -34.30
N THR A 8 16.36 -33.61 -34.19
CA THR A 8 16.75 -33.02 -32.89
C THR A 8 15.61 -32.16 -32.40
N THR A 9 14.66 -32.77 -31.68
CA THR A 9 13.74 -32.07 -30.78
C THR A 9 14.57 -31.49 -29.64
N LEU A 10 15.10 -30.29 -29.87
CA LEU A 10 15.66 -29.43 -28.84
C LEU A 10 14.49 -29.04 -27.91
N THR A 11 14.23 -29.86 -26.91
CA THR A 11 13.33 -29.54 -25.82
C THR A 11 13.94 -28.36 -25.06
N LEU A 12 13.59 -27.16 -25.50
CA LEU A 12 13.72 -25.91 -24.76
C LEU A 12 12.92 -26.07 -23.45
N LEU A 13 13.53 -26.71 -22.47
CA LEU A 13 13.17 -26.61 -21.06
C LEU A 13 13.57 -25.21 -20.60
N ILE A 14 12.95 -24.18 -21.18
CA ILE A 14 12.88 -22.87 -20.53
C ILE A 14 12.07 -23.15 -19.28
N ASN A 15 12.78 -23.25 -18.16
CA ASN A 15 12.20 -23.44 -16.85
C ASN A 15 11.29 -22.24 -16.60
N CYS A 16 10.01 -22.38 -16.95
CA CYS A 16 9.03 -21.31 -16.96
C CYS A 16 8.61 -21.06 -15.52
N LYS A 17 9.54 -20.51 -14.74
CA LYS A 17 9.28 -20.12 -13.35
C LYS A 17 8.25 -19.01 -13.37
N VAL A 18 7.15 -19.27 -12.68
CA VAL A 18 6.05 -18.32 -12.61
C VAL A 18 6.53 -17.10 -11.80
N LYS A 19 6.67 -15.95 -12.46
CA LYS A 19 7.15 -14.71 -11.83
C LYS A 19 6.17 -14.20 -10.76
N THR A 20 6.73 -13.66 -9.69
CA THR A 20 5.97 -12.93 -8.67
C THR A 20 5.60 -11.55 -9.19
N PRO A 21 4.38 -11.05 -8.92
CA PRO A 21 3.97 -9.74 -9.39
C PRO A 21 4.90 -8.62 -8.91
N ILE A 22 5.14 -7.66 -9.80
CA ILE A 22 5.93 -6.47 -9.50
C ILE A 22 5.04 -5.50 -8.72
N VAL A 23 5.55 -4.97 -7.61
CA VAL A 23 4.84 -3.97 -6.80
C VAL A 23 5.61 -2.66 -6.86
N LYS A 24 4.99 -1.63 -7.41
CA LYS A 24 5.50 -0.26 -7.43
C LYS A 24 4.69 0.58 -6.46
N LEU A 25 5.37 1.29 -5.56
CA LEU A 25 4.76 2.22 -4.61
C LEU A 25 5.23 3.64 -4.93
N THR A 26 4.28 4.57 -5.01
CA THR A 26 4.53 5.99 -5.28
C THR A 26 3.71 6.88 -4.36
N THR A 27 4.12 8.14 -4.23
CA THR A 27 3.29 9.17 -3.61
C THR A 27 2.08 9.47 -4.48
N SER A 28 0.96 9.88 -3.87
CA SER A 28 -0.20 10.38 -4.60
C SER A 28 -0.23 11.90 -4.67
N ASP A 29 -0.56 12.44 -5.84
CA ASP A 29 -0.94 13.83 -6.08
C ASP A 29 -2.47 14.04 -6.03
N LYS A 30 -3.25 12.96 -6.11
CA LYS A 30 -4.71 12.97 -6.08
C LYS A 30 -5.29 12.76 -4.69
N TYR A 31 -4.74 11.81 -3.95
CA TYR A 31 -5.24 11.41 -2.64
C TYR A 31 -4.56 12.22 -1.54
N GLN A 32 -5.36 12.68 -0.59
CA GLN A 32 -4.92 13.64 0.43
C GLN A 32 -4.50 12.95 1.72
N VAL A 33 -3.57 13.56 2.44
CA VAL A 33 -3.32 13.28 3.85
C VAL A 33 -4.58 13.61 4.64
N VAL A 34 -4.96 12.74 5.57
CA VAL A 34 -6.18 12.91 6.36
C VAL A 34 -5.83 12.95 7.84
N LEU A 35 -6.17 14.05 8.52
CA LEU A 35 -6.16 14.11 9.97
C LEU A 35 -7.47 13.53 10.52
N ARG A 36 -7.39 12.60 11.45
CA ARG A 36 -8.54 11.96 12.10
C ARG A 36 -8.82 12.65 13.42
N ASN A 37 -9.99 13.25 13.54
CA ASN A 37 -10.45 13.91 14.75
C ASN A 37 -11.28 12.95 15.61
N SER A 38 -11.36 13.24 16.90
CA SER A 38 -12.28 12.59 17.81
C SER A 38 -12.82 13.63 18.78
N GLU A 39 -14.14 13.80 18.81
CA GLU A 39 -14.79 14.66 19.80
C GLU A 39 -14.53 14.16 21.22
N LYS A 40 -14.55 12.83 21.42
CA LYS A 40 -14.27 12.19 22.71
C LYS A 40 -12.85 12.47 23.20
N LEU A 41 -11.85 12.35 22.33
CA LEU A 41 -10.44 12.64 22.67
C LEU A 41 -10.10 14.14 22.58
N LYS A 42 -11.08 14.97 22.18
CA LYS A 42 -10.96 16.43 22.01
C LYS A 42 -9.78 16.85 21.13
N GLY A 43 -9.54 16.11 20.05
CA GLY A 43 -8.47 16.46 19.11
C GLY A 43 -8.19 15.44 18.01
N PHE A 44 -7.25 15.81 17.14
CA PHE A 44 -6.67 14.89 16.17
C PHE A 44 -5.89 13.80 16.90
N TRP A 45 -6.30 12.56 16.70
CA TRP A 45 -5.74 11.39 17.38
C TRP A 45 -4.99 10.48 16.41
N ALA A 46 -5.24 10.58 15.11
CA ALA A 46 -4.51 9.86 14.09
C ALA A 46 -4.30 10.68 12.81
N ILE A 47 -3.34 10.26 11.99
CA ILE A 47 -3.07 10.79 10.66
C ILE A 47 -2.93 9.66 9.66
N TRP A 48 -3.54 9.82 8.49
CA TRP A 48 -3.46 8.86 7.39
C TRP A 48 -2.65 9.43 6.24
N PHE A 49 -1.66 8.66 5.77
CA PHE A 49 -0.85 9.02 4.60
C PHE A 49 -1.20 8.13 3.41
N PRO A 50 -1.55 8.71 2.25
CA PRO A 50 -1.87 7.96 1.04
C PRO A 50 -0.62 7.59 0.25
N PHE A 51 -0.58 6.35 -0.23
CA PHE A 51 0.39 5.89 -1.22
C PHE A 51 -0.34 5.16 -2.34
N GLU A 52 0.04 5.46 -3.58
CA GLU A 52 -0.44 4.71 -4.72
C GLU A 52 0.41 3.47 -4.91
N ILE A 53 -0.27 2.37 -5.25
CA ILE A 53 0.37 1.11 -5.54
C ILE A 53 -0.09 0.65 -6.91
N GLU A 54 0.86 0.35 -7.77
CA GLU A 54 0.61 -0.41 -8.99
C GLU A 54 1.18 -1.81 -8.81
N ILE A 55 0.34 -2.82 -8.97
CA ILE A 55 0.77 -4.22 -8.97
C ILE A 55 0.57 -4.79 -10.37
N THR A 56 1.66 -5.28 -10.95
CA THR A 56 1.71 -5.79 -12.32
C THR A 56 1.96 -7.29 -12.32
N ASN A 57 1.06 -8.04 -12.96
CA ASN A 57 1.23 -9.46 -13.20
C ASN A 57 1.77 -9.72 -14.61
N ASP A 58 3.09 -9.87 -14.72
CA ASP A 58 3.77 -10.19 -15.98
C ASP A 58 3.88 -11.70 -16.25
N SER A 59 3.02 -12.50 -15.63
CA SER A 59 2.99 -13.94 -15.83
C SER A 59 1.81 -14.37 -16.71
N TYR A 60 1.98 -15.52 -17.36
CA TYR A 60 0.97 -16.19 -18.18
C TYR A 60 -0.14 -16.87 -17.36
N LYS A 61 -0.23 -16.61 -16.05
CA LYS A 61 -1.26 -17.14 -15.14
C LYS A 61 -1.84 -16.03 -14.30
N ASP A 62 -3.09 -16.20 -13.86
CA ASP A 62 -3.68 -15.31 -12.86
C ASP A 62 -2.84 -15.32 -11.59
N LYS A 63 -2.67 -14.13 -11.01
CA LYS A 63 -1.99 -13.92 -9.75
C LYS A 63 -2.89 -13.13 -8.81
N GLY A 64 -2.42 -12.96 -7.59
CA GLY A 64 -3.08 -12.10 -6.61
C GLY A 64 -2.37 -12.19 -5.28
N PHE A 65 -2.49 -11.14 -4.46
CA PHE A 65 -2.02 -11.19 -3.08
C PHE A 65 -3.18 -11.56 -2.16
N THR A 66 -2.88 -12.24 -1.06
CA THR A 66 -3.85 -12.67 -0.05
C THR A 66 -3.81 -11.84 1.22
N TYR A 67 -2.74 -11.08 1.40
CA TYR A 67 -2.47 -10.34 2.61
C TYR A 67 -1.62 -9.11 2.30
N TYR A 68 -1.85 -8.05 3.07
CA TYR A 68 -0.97 -6.90 3.11
C TYR A 68 -0.79 -6.43 4.56
N LYS A 69 0.36 -5.81 4.85
CA LYS A 69 0.66 -5.21 6.16
C LYS A 69 1.55 -3.99 6.00
N HIS A 70 1.21 -2.92 6.71
CA HIS A 70 2.09 -1.78 6.90
C HIS A 70 3.00 -2.04 8.10
N TYR A 71 4.30 -1.84 7.89
CA TYR A 71 5.33 -1.93 8.91
C TYR A 71 5.87 -0.53 9.15
N CYS A 72 5.53 0.03 10.31
CA CYS A 72 6.04 1.31 10.79
C CYS A 72 7.09 1.16 11.89
N SER A 73 7.82 2.25 12.15
CA SER A 73 8.76 2.34 13.27
C SER A 73 8.50 3.60 14.12
N PRO A 74 8.17 3.48 15.42
CA PRO A 74 7.94 2.24 16.17
C PRO A 74 6.57 1.62 15.83
N SER A 75 6.52 0.29 15.79
CA SER A 75 5.32 -0.48 15.39
C SER A 75 4.10 -0.26 16.28
N SER A 76 4.29 0.19 17.53
CA SER A 76 3.23 0.49 18.49
C SER A 76 2.46 1.79 18.16
N LYS A 77 2.96 2.60 17.24
CA LYS A 77 2.38 3.91 16.89
C LYS A 77 1.62 3.93 15.56
N CYS A 78 1.43 2.77 14.91
CA CYS A 78 0.58 2.66 13.73
C CYS A 78 -0.42 1.52 13.85
N SER A 79 -1.47 1.60 13.05
CA SER A 79 -2.45 0.52 12.87
C SER A 79 -2.19 -0.21 11.54
N ASN A 80 -2.99 -1.24 11.25
CA ASN A 80 -2.98 -1.81 9.90
C ASN A 80 -3.48 -0.77 8.89
N ALA A 81 -2.74 -0.60 7.81
CA ALA A 81 -3.14 0.27 6.73
C ALA A 81 -4.47 -0.14 6.09
N ARG A 82 -5.13 0.80 5.41
CA ARG A 82 -6.38 0.57 4.66
C ARG A 82 -6.09 0.56 3.17
N LEU A 83 -6.41 -0.53 2.48
CA LEU A 83 -6.23 -0.65 1.03
C LEU A 83 -7.55 -0.43 0.29
N TYR A 84 -7.50 0.29 -0.81
CA TYR A 84 -8.63 0.51 -1.72
C TYR A 84 -8.20 0.19 -3.15
N LEU A 85 -9.00 -0.57 -3.88
CA LEU A 85 -8.87 -0.73 -5.33
C LEU A 85 -9.32 0.56 -6.01
N ILE A 86 -8.55 1.01 -7.00
CA ILE A 86 -8.92 2.13 -7.87
C ILE A 86 -9.49 1.54 -9.16
N ASP A 87 -10.77 1.82 -9.44
CA ASP A 87 -11.44 1.42 -10.67
C ASP A 87 -12.31 2.58 -11.17
N ASN A 88 -11.99 3.11 -12.37
CA ASN A 88 -12.63 4.31 -12.93
C ASN A 88 -12.78 5.45 -11.89
N ASP A 89 -11.67 5.75 -11.21
CA ASP A 89 -11.57 6.75 -10.13
C ASP A 89 -12.41 6.50 -8.87
N LYS A 90 -13.15 5.38 -8.81
CA LYS A 90 -13.87 4.95 -7.61
C LYS A 90 -12.95 4.11 -6.73
N LEU A 91 -13.06 4.35 -5.41
CA LEU A 91 -12.34 3.60 -4.39
C LEU A 91 -13.21 2.50 -3.82
N THR A 92 -12.76 1.25 -3.92
CA THR A 92 -13.43 0.10 -3.29
C THR A 92 -12.53 -0.52 -2.23
N TRP A 93 -12.99 -0.49 -0.98
CA TRP A 93 -12.24 -1.06 0.15
C TRP A 93 -11.86 -2.52 -0.10
N GLN A 94 -10.61 -2.86 0.23
CA GLN A 94 -10.06 -4.19 0.14
C GLN A 94 -9.70 -4.67 1.55
N SER A 95 -10.42 -5.67 2.03
CA SER A 95 -10.13 -6.32 3.32
C SER A 95 -8.69 -6.85 3.36
N ILE A 96 -8.12 -7.04 4.55
CA ILE A 96 -6.74 -7.55 4.68
C ILE A 96 -6.65 -8.98 4.13
N GLY A 97 -7.61 -9.84 4.47
CA GLY A 97 -7.70 -11.23 4.00
C GLY A 97 -8.45 -11.40 2.67
N GLY A 98 -8.29 -12.55 2.02
CA GLY A 98 -8.93 -12.86 0.74
C GLY A 98 -8.06 -12.50 -0.48
N ILE A 99 -8.28 -13.21 -1.58
CA ILE A 99 -7.44 -13.11 -2.78
C ILE A 99 -7.83 -11.87 -3.60
N LYS A 100 -6.87 -10.97 -3.83
CA LYS A 100 -7.02 -9.81 -4.74
C LYS A 100 -6.45 -10.20 -6.08
N LYS A 101 -7.31 -10.70 -6.97
CA LYS A 101 -6.90 -11.23 -8.28
C LYS A 101 -6.36 -10.13 -9.19
N ILE A 102 -5.31 -10.46 -9.93
CA ILE A 102 -4.65 -9.68 -10.96
C ILE A 102 -4.55 -10.61 -12.17
N GLY A 103 -5.28 -10.28 -13.23
CA GLY A 103 -5.36 -11.09 -14.43
C GLY A 103 -4.00 -11.26 -15.13
N ILE A 104 -3.91 -12.24 -16.03
CA ILE A 104 -2.77 -12.49 -16.91
C ILE A 104 -2.36 -11.21 -17.66
N TYR A 105 -1.09 -10.81 -17.56
CA TYR A 105 -0.54 -9.60 -18.21
C TYR A 105 -1.35 -8.33 -17.92
N LYS A 106 -1.94 -8.24 -16.72
CA LYS A 106 -2.70 -7.07 -16.27
C LYS A 106 -1.99 -6.36 -15.13
N LYS A 107 -2.34 -5.08 -15.01
CA LYS A 107 -2.01 -4.22 -13.87
C LYS A 107 -3.27 -3.88 -13.09
N LYS A 108 -3.12 -3.69 -11.78
CA LYS A 108 -4.15 -3.16 -10.89
C LYS A 108 -3.56 -2.03 -10.07
N LYS A 109 -4.33 -0.95 -9.93
CA LYS A 109 -3.98 0.22 -9.15
C LYS A 109 -4.75 0.24 -7.84
N TYR A 110 -4.07 0.63 -6.79
CA TYR A 110 -4.64 0.74 -5.45
C TYR A 110 -4.16 2.05 -4.81
N VAL A 111 -4.92 2.53 -3.82
CA VAL A 111 -4.40 3.48 -2.83
C VAL A 111 -4.39 2.78 -1.47
N ILE A 112 -3.28 2.90 -0.76
CA ILE A 112 -3.15 2.44 0.61
C ILE A 112 -2.96 3.64 1.54
N TYR A 113 -3.71 3.65 2.63
CA TYR A 113 -3.59 4.65 3.68
C TYR A 113 -2.89 4.01 4.89
N SER A 114 -1.65 4.39 5.15
CA SER A 114 -1.00 4.08 6.43
C SER A 114 -1.60 4.95 7.52
N GLU A 115 -1.86 4.39 8.70
CA GLU A 115 -2.47 5.11 9.82
C GLU A 115 -1.51 5.19 11.00
N TYR A 116 -1.29 6.41 11.49
CA TYR A 116 -0.44 6.71 12.63
C TYR A 116 -1.23 7.32 13.76
N TYR A 117 -1.04 6.81 14.98
CA TYR A 117 -1.55 7.45 16.18
C TYR A 117 -0.66 8.64 16.54
N LEU A 118 -1.28 9.79 16.79
CA LEU A 118 -0.58 11.01 17.12
C LEU A 118 -0.19 11.02 18.59
N ASP A 119 1.11 11.13 18.83
CA ASP A 119 1.67 11.33 20.16
C ASP A 119 1.49 12.79 20.57
N THR A 120 0.58 13.04 21.52
CA THR A 120 0.23 14.40 21.97
C THR A 120 1.37 15.10 22.71
N LEU A 121 2.35 14.36 23.23
CA LEU A 121 3.56 14.97 23.82
C LEU A 121 4.47 15.55 22.74
N LYS A 122 4.49 14.94 21.54
CA LYS A 122 5.33 15.36 20.42
C LYS A 122 4.62 16.30 19.44
N TYR A 123 3.31 16.12 19.29
CA TYR A 123 2.44 16.92 18.44
C TYR A 123 1.27 17.44 19.28
N PRO A 124 1.52 18.47 20.13
CA PRO A 124 0.49 19.01 21.00
C PRO A 124 -0.62 19.69 20.19
N ARG A 125 -1.75 19.96 20.84
CA ARG A 125 -2.91 20.61 20.20
C ARG A 125 -2.57 21.93 19.51
N SER A 126 -1.61 22.69 20.06
CA SER A 126 -1.11 23.93 19.46
C SER A 126 -0.47 23.73 18.09
N PHE A 127 0.22 22.61 17.86
CA PHE A 127 0.77 22.24 16.55
C PHE A 127 -0.32 22.17 15.48
N PHE A 128 -1.52 21.73 15.86
CA PHE A 128 -2.65 21.57 14.94
C PHE A 128 -3.64 22.75 14.95
N LYS A 129 -3.31 23.90 15.54
CA LYS A 129 -4.24 25.04 15.71
C LYS A 129 -4.93 25.44 14.40
N GLU A 130 -4.15 25.62 13.33
CA GLU A 130 -4.69 25.98 12.02
C GLU A 130 -5.60 24.89 11.42
N TYR A 131 -5.29 23.61 11.69
CA TYR A 131 -6.10 22.50 11.21
C TYR A 131 -7.43 22.39 11.95
N TYR A 132 -7.48 22.70 13.25
CA TYR A 132 -8.75 22.77 13.98
C TYR A 132 -9.63 23.88 13.45
N GLN A 133 -9.05 25.02 13.12
CA GLN A 133 -9.78 26.14 12.51
C GLN A 133 -10.39 25.70 11.17
N LYS A 134 -9.59 25.08 10.29
CA LYS A 134 -10.06 24.51 9.02
C LYS A 134 -11.13 23.44 9.20
N LEU A 135 -10.99 22.55 10.19
CA LEU A 135 -11.99 21.53 10.49
C LEU A 135 -13.33 22.19 10.83
N LYS A 136 -13.32 23.20 11.70
CA LYS A 136 -14.51 23.96 12.10
C LYS A 136 -15.16 24.67 10.90
N GLU A 137 -14.36 25.34 10.07
CA GLU A 137 -14.83 26.05 8.88
C GLU A 137 -15.40 25.11 7.81
N SER A 138 -14.84 23.90 7.67
CA SER A 138 -15.31 22.91 6.69
C SER A 138 -16.64 22.24 7.06
N GLY A 139 -17.09 22.34 8.31
CA GLY A 139 -18.24 21.59 8.83
C GLY A 139 -18.01 20.08 9.00
N LEU A 140 -16.80 19.58 8.71
CA LEU A 140 -16.44 18.18 8.93
C LEU A 140 -16.26 17.89 10.42
N LYS A 141 -16.59 16.67 10.85
CA LYS A 141 -16.51 16.26 12.27
C LYS A 141 -15.35 15.31 12.56
N ASP A 142 -15.27 14.22 11.81
CA ASP A 142 -14.40 13.08 12.16
C ASP A 142 -13.06 13.08 11.45
N SER A 143 -12.92 13.82 10.35
CA SER A 143 -11.71 13.84 9.56
C SER A 143 -11.56 15.12 8.76
N LEU A 144 -10.32 15.57 8.60
CA LEU A 144 -9.96 16.70 7.77
C LEU A 144 -8.91 16.26 6.73
N PRO A 145 -9.24 16.27 5.44
CA PRO A 145 -8.26 16.24 4.37
C PRO A 145 -7.41 17.52 4.39
N VAL A 146 -6.09 17.39 4.32
CA VAL A 146 -5.14 18.51 4.53
C VAL A 146 -4.16 18.71 3.37
N GLY A 147 -4.57 18.31 2.16
CA GLY A 147 -3.75 18.37 0.96
C GLY A 147 -2.97 17.09 0.69
N THR A 148 -2.22 17.07 -0.40
CA THR A 148 -1.40 15.93 -0.84
C THR A 148 -0.24 15.66 0.12
N LEU A 149 0.37 14.48 0.03
CA LEU A 149 1.56 14.16 0.82
C LEU A 149 2.72 15.13 0.55
N ALA A 150 2.90 15.56 -0.70
CA ALA A 150 3.93 16.52 -1.07
C ALA A 150 3.73 17.90 -0.42
N GLU A 151 2.51 18.43 -0.44
CA GLU A 151 2.16 19.70 0.21
C GLU A 151 2.31 19.60 1.73
N PHE A 152 1.83 18.50 2.32
CA PHE A 152 1.95 18.28 3.76
C PHE A 152 3.41 18.14 4.19
N LYS A 153 4.25 17.47 3.40
CA LYS A 153 5.69 17.37 3.63
C LYS A 153 6.39 18.72 3.54
N LYS A 154 5.99 19.58 2.59
CA LYS A 154 6.54 20.94 2.49
C LYS A 154 6.28 21.74 3.76
N LYS A 155 5.08 21.60 4.35
CA LYS A 155 4.69 22.32 5.58
C LYS A 155 5.25 21.67 6.85
N HIS A 156 5.29 20.34 6.91
CA HIS A 156 5.64 19.56 8.11
C HIS A 156 6.73 18.51 7.85
N PRO A 157 7.91 18.89 7.34
CA PRO A 157 8.93 17.93 6.92
C PRO A 157 9.44 17.06 8.07
N LYS A 158 9.58 17.65 9.28
CA LYS A 158 10.02 16.93 10.49
C LYS A 158 9.02 15.86 10.92
N MET A 159 7.72 16.14 10.81
CA MET A 159 6.66 15.18 11.17
C MET A 159 6.66 14.00 10.20
N ILE A 160 6.73 14.28 8.90
CA ILE A 160 6.81 13.27 7.84
C ILE A 160 8.04 12.38 8.04
N ALA A 161 9.22 12.96 8.23
CA ALA A 161 10.45 12.19 8.46
C ALA A 161 10.44 11.42 9.79
N HIS A 162 9.69 11.87 10.79
CA HIS A 162 9.55 11.11 12.04
C HIS A 162 8.58 9.93 11.88
N LEU A 163 7.48 10.10 11.16
CA LEU A 163 6.42 9.09 11.07
C LEU A 163 6.69 8.04 9.97
N LEU A 164 7.18 8.45 8.80
CA LEU A 164 7.28 7.56 7.63
C LEU A 164 8.67 6.97 7.41
N LYS A 165 9.67 7.36 8.22
CA LYS A 165 11.05 6.91 8.02
C LYS A 165 11.19 5.43 8.32
N LYS A 166 11.76 4.70 7.35
CA LYS A 166 11.93 3.23 7.36
C LYS A 166 10.64 2.44 7.27
N ASP A 167 9.54 3.10 6.91
CA ASP A 167 8.29 2.42 6.65
C ASP A 167 8.37 1.52 5.43
N SER A 168 7.53 0.50 5.45
CA SER A 168 7.34 -0.37 4.31
C SER A 168 5.98 -1.02 4.32
N ILE A 169 5.57 -1.49 3.14
CA ILE A 169 4.32 -2.20 2.94
C ILE A 169 4.68 -3.56 2.37
N HIS A 170 4.19 -4.59 3.05
CA HIS A 170 4.40 -5.97 2.67
C HIS A 170 3.15 -6.53 2.01
N PHE A 171 3.32 -7.26 0.93
CA PHE A 171 2.29 -8.01 0.22
C PHE A 171 2.69 -9.48 0.18
N ARG A 172 1.75 -10.38 0.47
CA ARG A 172 1.96 -11.83 0.36
C ARG A 172 1.28 -12.38 -0.87
N PHE A 173 2.04 -12.97 -1.76
CA PHE A 173 1.56 -13.69 -2.94
C PHE A 173 1.64 -15.20 -2.66
N PRO A 174 0.52 -15.94 -2.62
CA PRO A 174 0.56 -17.37 -2.38
C PRO A 174 1.29 -18.10 -3.51
N PHE A 175 2.07 -19.14 -3.16
CA PHE A 175 2.65 -20.02 -4.17
C PHE A 175 1.55 -20.79 -4.92
N PRO A 176 1.79 -21.16 -6.20
CA PRO A 176 0.87 -22.03 -6.93
C PRO A 176 0.69 -23.38 -6.21
N LYS A 177 -0.49 -23.99 -6.36
CA LYS A 177 -0.94 -25.18 -5.60
C LYS A 177 0.00 -26.40 -5.59
N ARG A 178 0.99 -26.49 -6.51
CA ARG A 178 1.96 -27.60 -6.56
C ARG A 178 3.10 -27.47 -5.55
N ASP A 179 3.39 -26.25 -5.07
CA ASP A 179 4.49 -25.98 -4.13
C ASP A 179 3.98 -25.85 -2.68
N LYS A 180 2.93 -26.61 -2.33
CA LYS A 180 2.26 -26.61 -1.01
C LYS A 180 3.14 -27.23 0.09
N ILE A 181 4.30 -26.64 0.34
CA ILE A 181 4.85 -26.64 1.70
C ILE A 181 4.00 -25.60 2.47
N ARG A 182 2.92 -26.09 3.09
CA ARG A 182 2.02 -25.40 4.03
C ARG A 182 2.09 -23.86 4.06
N GLY A 183 1.22 -23.18 3.32
CA GLY A 183 0.89 -21.77 3.57
C GLY A 183 2.01 -20.75 3.32
N LEU A 184 3.13 -21.18 2.73
CA LEU A 184 4.20 -20.27 2.31
C LEU A 184 3.77 -19.51 1.05
N GLY A 185 4.17 -18.24 0.98
CA GLY A 185 3.96 -17.37 -0.17
C GLY A 185 5.14 -16.43 -0.29
N GLU A 186 5.38 -15.89 -1.47
CA GLU A 186 6.44 -14.91 -1.66
C GLU A 186 5.99 -13.56 -1.10
N GLY A 187 6.85 -13.01 -0.24
CA GLY A 187 6.63 -11.74 0.41
C GLY A 187 7.33 -10.62 -0.34
N VAL A 188 6.58 -9.68 -0.90
CA VAL A 188 7.15 -8.46 -1.50
C VAL A 188 7.03 -7.33 -0.49
N LYS A 189 8.16 -6.81 -0.02
CA LYS A 189 8.23 -5.69 0.92
C LYS A 189 8.74 -4.47 0.18
N VAL A 190 7.93 -3.41 0.10
CA VAL A 190 8.24 -2.18 -0.63
C VAL A 190 8.41 -1.04 0.39
N PRO A 191 9.53 -0.31 0.38
CA PRO A 191 9.67 0.86 1.25
C PRO A 191 8.68 1.95 0.85
N VAL A 192 8.19 2.69 1.84
CA VAL A 192 7.36 3.86 1.58
C VAL A 192 8.23 4.99 1.04
N VAL A 193 7.77 5.62 -0.05
CA VAL A 193 8.38 6.81 -0.62
C VAL A 193 7.62 8.02 -0.10
N TYR A 194 8.31 9.00 0.49
CA TYR A 194 7.71 10.18 1.10
C TYR A 194 8.56 11.42 0.89
#